data_AF-A0A4S9LY47-F1
#
_entry.id   AF-A0A4S9LY47-F1
#
_cell.length_a   1.000
_cell.length_b   1.000
_cell.length_c   1.000
_cell.angle_alpha   90.00
_cell.angle_beta   90.00
_cell.angle_gamma   90.00
#
_symmetry.space_group_name_H-M   'P 1'
#
loop_
_entity.id
_entity.type
_entity.pdbx_description
1 polymer ?
#
loop_
_entity_poly.entity_id
_entity_poly.type
_entity_poly.pdbx_seq_one_letter_code
_entity_poly.pdbx_strand_id
1 'polypeptide(L)'
;MEIVSSLCSWQEHLESVFARQKSQGQSVPLYDISNDLFEGVIGTKETATKIASFVCASDDFRTAYLDVICFIISAANNLSEQHDLSELANLTLALSRLPDARNETRRTIQLSFDYKSSEIGPGEVVVVHEGKIWADLPQFAVNLGDSMYGPTAYISDGLAEHWAEQKWTNLNTFAAYLISGSNETPCSFDYLYLYTFRTITDSLEYDPKTEKGIDSLHSLRSACRWITIAGEQIWTEIT
;
A
#
# COMPACT_ATOMS: atom_id res chain seq x y z
N MET A 1 16.87 7.06 -20.07
CA MET A 1 17.47 6.75 -18.77
C MET A 1 17.37 5.25 -18.61
N GLU A 2 18.51 4.56 -18.54
CA GLU A 2 18.56 3.10 -18.52
C GLU A 2 17.80 2.55 -17.31
N ILE A 3 17.10 1.44 -17.54
CA ILE A 3 16.36 0.70 -16.53
C ILE A 3 17.41 0.16 -15.55
N VAL A 4 17.57 0.84 -14.42
CA VAL A 4 18.18 0.24 -13.23
C VAL A 4 17.37 -1.02 -12.94
N SER A 5 18.06 -2.15 -12.75
CA SER A 5 17.46 -3.45 -12.50
C SER A 5 16.24 -3.36 -11.59
N SER A 6 15.17 -4.10 -11.90
CA SER A 6 14.02 -4.24 -11.03
C SER A 6 14.49 -4.57 -9.60
N LEU A 7 13.98 -3.83 -8.62
CA LEU A 7 14.25 -4.10 -7.21
C LEU A 7 13.72 -5.47 -6.81
N CYS A 8 12.54 -5.83 -7.31
CA CYS A 8 11.91 -7.10 -7.05
C CYS A 8 10.79 -7.35 -8.08
N SER A 9 10.71 -8.57 -8.62
CA SER A 9 9.50 -9.05 -9.30
C SER A 9 8.41 -9.40 -8.29
N TRP A 10 7.16 -9.55 -8.73
CA TRP A 10 6.10 -10.00 -7.81
C TRP A 10 6.36 -11.42 -7.32
N GLN A 11 6.98 -12.31 -8.11
CA GLN A 11 7.33 -13.66 -7.68
C GLN A 11 8.34 -13.63 -6.53
N GLU A 12 9.43 -12.87 -6.67
CA GLU A 12 10.45 -12.71 -5.64
C GLU A 12 9.85 -12.10 -4.36
N HIS A 13 8.91 -11.15 -4.51
CA HIS A 13 8.21 -10.56 -3.39
C HIS A 13 7.35 -11.59 -2.65
N LEU A 14 6.58 -12.38 -3.39
CA LEU A 14 5.73 -13.43 -2.81
C LEU A 14 6.55 -14.53 -2.14
N GLU A 15 7.71 -14.91 -2.68
CA GLU A 15 8.61 -15.86 -2.02
C GLU A 15 9.07 -15.36 -0.64
N SER A 16 9.33 -14.05 -0.50
CA SER A 16 9.65 -13.43 0.79
C SER A 16 8.47 -13.50 1.76
N VAL A 17 7.26 -13.22 1.28
CA VAL A 17 6.01 -13.33 2.06
C VAL A 17 5.79 -14.77 2.53
N PHE A 18 5.97 -15.73 1.63
CA PHE A 18 5.88 -17.17 1.92
C PHE A 18 6.88 -17.59 2.99
N ALA A 19 8.15 -17.21 2.84
CA ALA A 19 9.19 -17.52 3.81
C ALA A 19 8.85 -16.98 5.20
N ARG A 20 8.32 -15.75 5.27
CA ARG A 20 7.88 -15.12 6.52
C ARG A 20 6.73 -15.91 7.17
N GLN A 21 5.66 -16.17 6.43
CA GLN A 21 4.49 -16.90 6.95
C GLN A 21 4.85 -18.32 7.42
N LYS A 22 5.69 -19.02 6.65
CA LYS A 22 6.16 -20.35 7.00
C LYS A 22 7.05 -20.36 8.25
N SER A 23 7.90 -19.35 8.42
CA SER A 23 8.75 -19.20 9.61
C SER A 23 7.95 -18.97 10.90
N GLN A 24 6.73 -18.41 10.77
CA GLN A 24 5.80 -18.16 11.86
C GLN A 24 4.83 -19.33 12.10
N GLY A 25 4.94 -20.43 11.35
CA GLY A 25 4.07 -21.60 11.47
C GLY A 25 2.62 -21.37 11.05
N GLN A 26 2.36 -20.30 10.30
CA GLN A 26 1.02 -19.92 9.84
C GLN A 26 0.66 -20.64 8.53
N SER A 27 -0.64 -20.73 8.26
CA SER A 27 -1.12 -21.01 6.90
C SER A 27 -0.64 -19.91 5.95
N VAL A 28 -0.54 -20.20 4.64
CA VAL A 28 -0.05 -19.25 3.61
C VAL A 28 -1.15 -18.68 2.70
N PRO A 29 -2.39 -18.41 3.19
CA PRO A 29 -3.48 -18.02 2.32
C PRO A 29 -3.24 -16.66 1.67
N LEU A 30 -2.53 -15.74 2.35
CA LEU A 30 -2.18 -14.45 1.74
C LEU A 30 -1.24 -14.65 0.53
N TYR A 31 -0.25 -15.53 0.64
CA TYR A 31 0.60 -15.90 -0.50
C TYR A 31 -0.23 -16.49 -1.64
N ASP A 32 -1.05 -17.51 -1.36
CA ASP A 32 -1.83 -18.20 -2.40
C ASP A 32 -2.80 -17.23 -3.11
N ILE A 33 -3.55 -16.43 -2.33
CA ILE A 33 -4.51 -15.46 -2.85
C ILE A 33 -3.80 -14.37 -3.69
N SER A 34 -2.64 -13.89 -3.23
CA SER A 34 -1.87 -12.89 -3.98
C SER A 34 -1.19 -13.46 -5.22
N ASN A 35 -0.75 -14.71 -5.19
CA ASN A 35 -0.23 -15.41 -6.37
C ASN A 35 -1.29 -15.51 -7.45
N ASP A 36 -2.52 -15.93 -7.10
CA ASP A 36 -3.64 -16.00 -8.03
C ASP A 36 -3.99 -14.62 -8.63
N LEU A 37 -3.83 -13.53 -7.86
CA LEU A 37 -4.01 -12.16 -8.38
C LEU A 37 -2.96 -11.82 -9.43
N PHE A 38 -1.67 -11.98 -9.11
CA PHE A 38 -0.59 -11.55 -10.02
C PHE A 38 -0.43 -12.46 -11.25
N GLU A 39 -0.84 -13.72 -11.15
CA GLU A 39 -0.99 -14.63 -12.32
C GLU A 39 -2.25 -14.33 -13.15
N GLY A 40 -3.14 -13.45 -12.68
CA GLY A 40 -4.39 -13.11 -13.36
C GLY A 40 -5.43 -14.24 -13.34
N VAL A 41 -5.29 -15.20 -12.42
CA VAL A 41 -6.26 -16.31 -12.22
C VAL A 41 -7.57 -15.76 -11.65
N ILE A 42 -7.48 -14.76 -10.78
CA ILE A 42 -8.62 -14.08 -10.16
C ILE A 42 -8.47 -12.56 -10.28
N GLY A 43 -9.60 -11.85 -10.34
CA GLY A 43 -9.61 -10.39 -10.38
C GLY A 43 -9.54 -9.74 -8.99
N THR A 44 -9.12 -8.49 -8.94
CA THR A 44 -8.95 -7.68 -7.70
C THR A 44 -10.12 -7.73 -6.72
N LYS A 45 -11.36 -7.70 -7.21
CA LYS A 45 -12.57 -7.80 -6.35
C LYS A 45 -12.70 -9.15 -5.65
N GLU A 46 -12.40 -10.23 -6.38
CA GLU A 46 -12.40 -11.58 -5.82
C GLU A 46 -11.26 -11.74 -4.82
N THR A 47 -10.06 -11.26 -5.16
CA THR A 47 -8.90 -11.24 -4.27
C THR A 47 -9.21 -10.50 -2.97
N ALA A 48 -9.77 -9.28 -3.05
CA ALA A 48 -10.17 -8.50 -1.88
C ALA A 48 -11.15 -9.27 -1.00
N THR A 49 -12.16 -9.91 -1.61
CA THR A 49 -13.14 -10.73 -0.89
C THR A 49 -12.47 -11.91 -0.17
N LYS A 50 -11.59 -12.65 -0.85
CA LYS A 50 -10.85 -13.77 -0.26
C LYS A 50 -9.95 -13.33 0.89
N ILE A 51 -9.23 -12.22 0.74
CA ILE A 51 -8.40 -11.63 1.79
C ILE A 51 -9.27 -11.25 2.99
N ALA A 52 -10.38 -10.55 2.79
CA ALA A 52 -11.26 -10.15 3.87
C ALA A 52 -11.87 -11.37 4.60
N SER A 53 -12.30 -12.40 3.86
CA SER A 53 -12.77 -13.65 4.46
C SER A 53 -11.66 -14.34 5.27
N PHE A 54 -10.43 -14.37 4.77
CA PHE A 54 -9.28 -14.89 5.50
C PHE A 54 -9.05 -14.15 6.82
N VAL A 55 -9.04 -12.82 6.79
CA VAL A 55 -8.85 -11.99 7.99
C VAL A 55 -9.98 -12.19 9.00
N CYS A 56 -11.24 -12.18 8.55
CA CYS A 56 -12.41 -12.37 9.42
C CYS A 56 -12.49 -13.78 10.03
N ALA A 57 -11.96 -14.80 9.34
CA ALA A 57 -11.92 -16.17 9.85
C ALA A 57 -10.75 -16.44 10.81
N SER A 58 -9.81 -15.49 10.98
CA SER A 58 -8.65 -15.65 11.84
C SER A 58 -9.02 -15.50 13.32
N ASP A 59 -8.57 -16.46 14.14
CA ASP A 59 -8.63 -16.34 15.61
C ASP A 59 -7.77 -15.16 16.12
N ASP A 60 -6.71 -14.82 15.39
CA ASP A 60 -5.90 -13.61 15.60
C ASP A 60 -6.19 -12.61 14.49
N PHE A 61 -7.35 -11.96 14.60
CA PHE A 61 -7.81 -10.94 13.66
C PHE A 61 -6.77 -9.82 13.46
N ARG A 62 -6.16 -9.35 14.56
CA ARG A 62 -5.22 -8.24 14.55
C ARG A 62 -4.01 -8.56 13.69
N THR A 63 -3.37 -9.70 13.95
CA THR A 63 -2.18 -10.11 13.20
C THR A 63 -2.53 -10.34 11.73
N ALA A 64 -3.63 -11.02 11.43
CA ALA A 64 -4.05 -11.26 10.04
C ALA A 64 -4.32 -9.95 9.27
N TYR A 65 -4.98 -8.98 9.91
CA TYR A 65 -5.21 -7.66 9.30
C TYR A 65 -3.89 -6.91 9.07
N LEU A 66 -3.00 -6.87 10.06
CA LEU A 66 -1.69 -6.22 9.92
C LEU A 66 -0.83 -6.88 8.85
N ASP A 67 -0.87 -8.21 8.73
CA ASP A 67 -0.14 -8.93 7.69
C ASP A 67 -0.57 -8.51 6.29
N VAL A 68 -1.87 -8.26 6.07
CA VAL A 68 -2.40 -7.72 4.82
C VAL A 68 -1.89 -6.30 4.57
N ILE A 69 -1.96 -5.41 5.57
CA ILE A 69 -1.50 -4.02 5.43
C ILE A 69 0.01 -3.98 5.14
N CYS A 70 0.80 -4.72 5.91
CA CYS A 70 2.24 -4.86 5.74
C CYS A 70 2.59 -5.48 4.40
N PHE A 71 1.81 -6.44 3.91
CA PHE A 71 1.98 -7.02 2.58
C PHE A 71 1.79 -5.95 1.50
N ILE A 72 0.68 -5.21 1.50
CA ILE A 72 0.41 -4.19 0.49
C ILE A 72 1.52 -3.14 0.48
N ILE A 73 1.91 -2.63 1.63
CA ILE A 73 2.93 -1.56 1.70
C ILE A 73 4.32 -2.10 1.32
N SER A 74 4.65 -3.32 1.71
CA SER A 74 5.91 -3.94 1.31
C SER A 74 5.94 -4.23 -0.20
N ALA A 75 4.82 -4.67 -0.78
CA ALA A 75 4.69 -4.85 -2.22
C ALA A 75 4.85 -3.51 -2.95
N ALA A 76 4.15 -2.46 -2.49
CA ALA A 76 4.26 -1.11 -3.05
C ALA A 76 5.68 -0.53 -2.98
N ASN A 77 6.47 -0.91 -1.96
CA ASN A 77 7.87 -0.54 -1.86
C ASN A 77 8.76 -1.29 -2.86
N ASN A 78 8.53 -2.58 -3.06
CA ASN A 78 9.49 -3.47 -3.72
C ASN A 78 9.19 -3.77 -5.19
N LEU A 79 7.90 -3.82 -5.57
CA LEU A 79 7.47 -4.10 -6.94
C LEU A 79 7.92 -2.98 -7.88
N SER A 80 8.59 -3.35 -8.97
CA SER A 80 9.17 -2.38 -9.91
C SER A 80 8.31 -2.12 -11.15
N GLU A 81 7.41 -3.05 -11.48
CA GLU A 81 6.55 -2.95 -12.65
C GLU A 81 5.31 -2.10 -12.36
N GLN A 82 5.03 -1.14 -13.25
CA GLN A 82 3.87 -0.26 -13.11
C GLN A 82 2.55 -1.04 -13.13
N HIS A 83 2.47 -2.10 -13.93
CA HIS A 83 1.31 -2.98 -13.99
C HIS A 83 1.01 -3.58 -12.62
N ASP A 84 2.02 -4.14 -11.95
CA ASP A 84 1.84 -4.79 -10.65
C ASP A 84 1.49 -3.77 -9.56
N LEU A 85 2.06 -2.57 -9.61
CA LEU A 85 1.71 -1.46 -8.72
C LEU A 85 0.27 -0.96 -8.94
N SER A 86 -0.19 -0.92 -10.20
CA SER A 86 -1.58 -0.61 -10.55
C SER A 86 -2.53 -1.69 -10.03
N GLU A 87 -2.17 -2.97 -10.19
CA GLU A 87 -2.99 -4.08 -9.72
C GLU A 87 -3.09 -4.10 -8.18
N LEU A 88 -1.99 -3.78 -7.50
CA LEU A 88 -1.94 -3.61 -6.06
C LEU A 88 -2.78 -2.41 -5.57
N ALA A 89 -2.77 -1.30 -6.30
CA ALA A 89 -3.63 -0.14 -6.00
C ALA A 89 -5.10 -0.51 -6.19
N ASN A 90 -5.45 -1.21 -7.27
CA ASN A 90 -6.79 -1.72 -7.51
C ASN A 90 -7.26 -2.70 -6.42
N LEU A 91 -6.37 -3.56 -5.92
CA LEU A 91 -6.66 -4.42 -4.77
C LEU A 91 -6.96 -3.60 -3.51
N THR A 92 -6.16 -2.58 -3.21
CA THR A 92 -6.35 -1.70 -2.05
C THR A 92 -7.68 -0.94 -2.13
N LEU A 93 -8.01 -0.41 -3.32
CA LEU A 93 -9.30 0.21 -3.59
C LEU A 93 -10.45 -0.81 -3.45
N ALA A 94 -10.29 -2.03 -3.95
CA ALA A 94 -11.29 -3.08 -3.81
C ALA A 94 -11.53 -3.46 -2.34
N LEU A 95 -10.48 -3.58 -1.53
CA LEU A 95 -10.58 -3.79 -0.08
C LEU A 95 -11.37 -2.67 0.58
N SER A 96 -11.08 -1.41 0.23
CA SER A 96 -11.79 -0.27 0.80
C SER A 96 -13.29 -0.22 0.47
N ARG A 97 -13.71 -0.86 -0.62
CA ARG A 97 -15.12 -0.93 -1.05
C ARG A 97 -15.89 -2.10 -0.44
N LEU A 98 -15.22 -2.98 0.32
CA LEU A 98 -15.90 -4.09 0.96
C LEU A 98 -16.83 -3.60 2.07
N PRO A 99 -17.92 -4.35 2.35
CA PRO A 99 -18.68 -4.15 3.57
C PRO A 99 -17.76 -4.25 4.78
N ASP A 100 -17.99 -3.41 5.78
CA ASP A 100 -17.19 -3.43 6.99
C ASP A 100 -17.29 -4.77 7.70
N ALA A 101 -16.16 -5.32 8.14
CA ALA A 101 -16.18 -6.57 8.88
C ALA A 101 -16.95 -6.41 10.18
N ARG A 102 -17.61 -7.49 10.57
CA ARG A 102 -18.31 -7.59 11.84
C ARG A 102 -17.69 -8.68 12.67
N ASN A 103 -17.78 -8.54 13.99
CA ASN A 103 -17.41 -9.62 14.89
C ASN A 103 -18.43 -10.77 14.75
N GLU A 104 -18.11 -11.76 13.94
CA GLU A 104 -18.94 -12.95 13.74
C GLU A 104 -18.87 -13.94 14.90
N THR A 105 -17.98 -13.70 15.86
CA THR A 105 -17.84 -14.55 17.05
C THR A 105 -18.91 -14.22 18.08
N ARG A 106 -19.15 -15.17 19.01
CA ARG A 106 -20.04 -14.95 20.17
C ARG A 106 -19.36 -14.23 21.34
N ARG A 107 -18.11 -13.80 21.20
CA ARG A 107 -17.30 -13.20 22.27
C ARG A 107 -16.99 -11.76 21.92
N THR A 108 -16.78 -10.93 22.94
CA THR A 108 -16.20 -9.60 22.73
C THR A 108 -14.74 -9.76 22.32
N ILE A 109 -14.36 -9.17 21.20
CA ILE A 109 -12.97 -9.11 20.75
C ILE A 109 -12.35 -7.83 21.32
N GLN A 110 -11.12 -7.94 21.81
CA GLN A 110 -10.30 -6.81 22.23
C GLN A 110 -9.25 -6.56 21.15
N LEU A 111 -9.39 -5.47 20.40
CA LEU A 111 -8.39 -5.07 19.41
C LEU A 111 -7.58 -3.90 19.94
N SER A 112 -6.26 -4.00 19.87
CA SER A 112 -5.36 -2.93 20.27
C SER A 112 -4.39 -2.59 19.15
N PHE A 113 -4.43 -1.35 18.70
CA PHE A 113 -3.52 -0.76 17.71
C PHE A 113 -2.98 0.54 18.29
N ASP A 114 -1.71 0.86 18.05
CA ASP A 114 -1.08 2.13 18.45
C ASP A 114 -1.44 2.60 19.86
N TYR A 115 -1.39 1.67 20.82
CA TYR A 115 -1.72 1.89 22.23
C TYR A 115 -3.18 2.28 22.55
N LYS A 116 -4.09 2.23 21.57
CA LYS A 116 -5.55 2.36 21.81
C LYS A 116 -6.23 1.01 21.65
N SER A 117 -7.10 0.70 22.60
CA SER A 117 -7.89 -0.53 22.59
C SER A 117 -9.35 -0.25 22.25
N SER A 118 -9.96 -1.16 21.52
CA SER A 118 -11.38 -1.16 21.15
C SER A 118 -12.00 -2.48 21.58
N GLU A 119 -13.13 -2.42 22.27
CA GLU A 119 -13.96 -3.58 22.60
C GLU A 119 -15.03 -3.72 21.53
N ILE A 120 -15.14 -4.91 20.93
CA ILE A 120 -16.05 -5.14 19.80
C ILE A 120 -16.95 -6.32 20.17
N GLY A 121 -18.20 -6.04 20.48
CA GLY A 121 -19.21 -7.04 20.81
C GLY A 121 -19.64 -7.90 19.62
N PRO A 122 -20.32 -9.03 19.87
CA PRO A 122 -20.87 -9.86 18.80
C PRO A 122 -21.77 -9.10 17.83
N GLY A 123 -21.52 -9.23 16.52
CA GLY A 123 -22.26 -8.58 15.45
C GLY A 123 -21.94 -7.10 15.24
N GLU A 124 -21.14 -6.49 16.11
CA GLU A 124 -20.67 -5.11 15.97
C GLU A 124 -19.64 -4.98 14.84
N VAL A 125 -19.59 -3.80 14.23
CA VAL A 125 -18.60 -3.47 13.21
C VAL A 125 -17.22 -3.40 13.84
N VAL A 126 -16.24 -4.01 13.19
CA VAL A 126 -14.85 -3.96 13.60
C VAL A 126 -14.28 -2.59 13.28
N VAL A 127 -13.97 -1.82 14.32
CA VAL A 127 -13.42 -0.46 14.23
C VAL A 127 -12.07 -0.37 14.95
N VAL A 128 -11.19 0.46 14.41
CA VAL A 128 -9.85 0.76 14.93
C VAL A 128 -9.66 2.27 14.85
N HIS A 129 -9.41 2.92 15.99
CA HIS A 129 -9.25 4.38 16.08
C HIS A 129 -10.42 5.16 15.46
N GLU A 130 -11.65 4.70 15.68
CA GLU A 130 -12.90 5.24 15.09
C GLU A 130 -13.08 4.98 13.58
N GLY A 131 -12.04 4.49 12.90
CA GLY A 131 -12.10 4.06 11.51
C GLY A 131 -12.51 2.60 11.37
N LYS A 132 -13.33 2.29 10.38
CA LYS A 132 -13.70 0.94 10.01
C LYS A 132 -12.57 0.30 9.21
N ILE A 133 -12.25 -0.95 9.54
CA ILE A 133 -11.03 -1.60 9.06
C ILE A 133 -10.87 -1.66 7.54
N TRP A 134 -11.98 -1.72 6.80
CA TRP A 134 -12.00 -1.80 5.33
C TRP A 134 -12.34 -0.43 4.76
N ALA A 135 -13.48 0.16 5.11
CA ALA A 135 -13.89 1.42 4.52
C ALA A 135 -12.91 2.58 4.77
N ASP A 136 -12.21 2.60 5.91
CA ASP A 136 -11.32 3.70 6.28
C ASP A 136 -9.83 3.31 6.27
N LEU A 137 -9.51 2.00 6.12
CA LEU A 137 -8.15 1.44 6.15
C LEU A 137 -7.20 2.12 7.17
N PRO A 138 -7.57 2.23 8.47
CA PRO A 138 -6.89 3.13 9.41
C PRO A 138 -5.40 2.83 9.60
N GLN A 139 -5.01 1.55 9.57
CA GLN A 139 -3.60 1.17 9.71
C GLN A 139 -2.81 1.35 8.40
N PHE A 140 -3.48 1.35 7.25
CA PHE A 140 -2.83 1.59 5.97
C PHE A 140 -2.24 3.00 5.90
N ALA A 141 -3.03 4.02 6.26
CA ALA A 141 -2.59 5.41 6.21
C ALA A 141 -1.37 5.67 7.12
N VAL A 142 -1.37 5.10 8.33
CA VAL A 142 -0.26 5.20 9.28
C VAL A 142 1.01 4.54 8.70
N ASN A 143 0.92 3.26 8.34
CA ASN A 143 2.08 2.50 7.89
C ASN A 143 2.62 2.97 6.52
N LEU A 144 1.75 3.46 5.64
CA LEU A 144 2.17 4.06 4.38
C LEU A 144 2.86 5.40 4.64
N GLY A 145 2.31 6.23 5.54
CA GLY A 145 2.96 7.47 5.97
C GLY A 145 4.37 7.25 6.51
N ASP A 146 4.57 6.20 7.32
CA ASP A 146 5.89 5.79 7.80
C ASP A 146 6.83 5.29 6.69
N SER A 147 6.29 4.91 5.54
CA SER A 147 7.12 4.59 4.37
C SER A 147 7.43 5.85 3.54
N MET A 148 6.71 6.96 3.73
CA MET A 148 6.76 8.13 2.86
C MET A 148 7.73 9.24 3.32
N TYR A 149 8.84 8.88 4.01
CA TYR A 149 9.82 9.85 4.52
C TYR A 149 10.73 10.48 3.44
N GLY A 150 10.90 9.81 2.29
CA GLY A 150 11.69 10.26 1.15
C GLY A 150 12.99 9.46 0.92
N PRO A 151 13.68 9.66 -0.22
CA PRO A 151 14.90 8.90 -0.57
C PRO A 151 16.02 9.03 0.46
N THR A 152 16.26 10.23 0.97
CA THR A 152 17.31 10.49 1.99
C THR A 152 17.13 9.64 3.25
N ALA A 153 15.90 9.33 3.65
CA ALA A 153 15.63 8.47 4.82
C ALA A 153 16.15 7.04 4.57
N TYR A 154 15.83 6.45 3.42
CA TYR A 154 16.33 5.12 3.06
C TYR A 154 17.85 5.07 2.94
N ILE A 155 18.46 6.12 2.37
CA ILE A 155 19.92 6.22 2.26
C ILE A 155 20.55 6.29 3.66
N SER A 156 19.93 7.05 4.57
CA SER A 156 20.37 7.16 5.97
C SER A 156 20.26 5.83 6.73
N ASP A 157 19.27 5.00 6.37
CA ASP A 157 19.12 3.62 6.87
C ASP A 157 20.10 2.62 6.22
N GLY A 158 21.00 3.10 5.36
CA GLY A 158 22.07 2.31 4.75
C GLY A 158 21.70 1.65 3.41
N LEU A 159 20.56 2.02 2.82
CA LEU A 159 20.20 1.54 1.48
C LEU A 159 21.04 2.24 0.41
N ALA A 160 21.49 1.49 -0.60
CA ALA A 160 22.18 2.09 -1.73
C ALA A 160 21.25 3.10 -2.45
N GLU A 161 21.83 4.21 -2.90
CA GLU A 161 21.11 5.35 -3.50
C GLU A 161 20.11 4.93 -4.59
N HIS A 162 20.55 4.14 -5.56
CA HIS A 162 19.68 3.65 -6.64
C HIS A 162 18.48 2.81 -6.15
N TRP A 163 18.63 2.10 -5.03
CA TRP A 163 17.53 1.35 -4.40
C TRP A 163 16.59 2.26 -3.61
N ALA A 164 17.11 3.29 -2.95
CA ALA A 164 16.30 4.31 -2.30
C ALA A 164 15.42 5.06 -3.31
N GLU A 165 16.02 5.47 -4.44
CA GLU A 165 15.29 6.09 -5.55
C GLU A 165 14.21 5.18 -6.13
N GLN A 166 14.51 3.89 -6.31
CA GLN A 166 13.56 2.93 -6.85
C GLN A 166 12.39 2.71 -5.88
N LYS A 167 12.64 2.53 -4.58
CA LYS A 167 11.56 2.40 -3.57
C LYS A 167 10.67 3.64 -3.52
N TRP A 168 11.29 4.81 -3.52
CA TRP A 168 10.56 6.08 -3.54
C TRP A 168 9.68 6.22 -4.80
N THR A 169 10.24 5.83 -5.95
CA THR A 169 9.51 5.80 -7.23
C THR A 169 8.33 4.84 -7.19
N ASN A 170 8.50 3.64 -6.64
CA ASN A 170 7.46 2.63 -6.54
C ASN A 170 6.30 3.12 -5.66
N LEU A 171 6.59 3.64 -4.47
CA LEU A 171 5.58 4.19 -3.56
C LEU A 171 4.80 5.36 -4.17
N ASN A 172 5.49 6.30 -4.82
CA ASN A 172 4.83 7.43 -5.48
C ASN A 172 3.98 6.97 -6.67
N THR A 173 4.42 5.95 -7.41
CA THR A 173 3.65 5.36 -8.52
C THR A 173 2.38 4.68 -7.98
N PHE A 174 2.50 3.88 -6.92
CA PHE A 174 1.37 3.24 -6.25
C PHE A 174 0.38 4.27 -5.69
N ALA A 175 0.87 5.32 -5.01
CA ALA A 175 0.05 6.41 -4.51
C ALA A 175 -0.69 7.15 -5.65
N ALA A 176 -0.04 7.34 -6.80
CA ALA A 176 -0.67 7.93 -7.97
C ALA A 176 -1.83 7.08 -8.50
N TYR A 177 -1.66 5.76 -8.57
CA TYR A 177 -2.76 4.86 -8.94
C TYR A 177 -3.90 4.85 -7.91
N LEU A 178 -3.59 4.94 -6.60
CA LEU A 178 -4.62 5.04 -5.56
C LEU A 178 -5.47 6.30 -5.72
N ILE A 179 -4.84 7.48 -5.86
CA ILE A 179 -5.56 8.74 -6.07
C ILE A 179 -6.39 8.64 -7.35
N SER A 180 -5.77 8.16 -8.44
CA SER A 180 -6.41 8.02 -9.75
C SER A 180 -7.70 7.20 -9.70
N GLY A 181 -7.71 6.09 -8.96
CA GLY A 181 -8.87 5.21 -8.84
C GLY A 181 -9.83 5.53 -7.68
N SER A 182 -9.61 6.65 -6.96
CA SER A 182 -10.27 6.88 -5.65
C SER A 182 -11.69 7.44 -5.69
N ASN A 183 -12.18 7.92 -6.85
CA ASN A 183 -13.47 8.64 -6.96
C ASN A 183 -14.69 7.90 -6.37
N GLU A 184 -14.65 6.57 -6.29
CA GLU A 184 -15.73 5.72 -5.78
C GLU A 184 -15.32 4.88 -4.55
N THR A 185 -14.30 5.29 -3.79
CA THR A 185 -13.96 4.62 -2.52
C THR A 185 -14.52 5.39 -1.31
N PRO A 186 -14.99 4.71 -0.25
CA PRO A 186 -15.27 5.36 1.02
C PRO A 186 -14.01 5.84 1.75
N CYS A 187 -12.82 5.30 1.43
CA CYS A 187 -11.56 5.67 2.07
C CYS A 187 -11.03 6.98 1.47
N SER A 188 -10.83 8.02 2.29
CA SER A 188 -10.13 9.22 1.81
C SER A 188 -8.64 8.94 1.65
N PHE A 189 -8.14 9.07 0.41
CA PHE A 189 -6.72 9.02 0.08
C PHE A 189 -6.10 10.42 -0.06
N ASP A 190 -6.81 11.48 0.36
CA ASP A 190 -6.41 12.87 0.13
C ASP A 190 -5.08 13.23 0.79
N TYR A 191 -4.72 12.56 1.89
CA TYR A 191 -3.43 12.75 2.56
C TYR A 191 -2.25 12.44 1.62
N LEU A 192 -2.45 11.63 0.57
CA LEU A 192 -1.42 11.33 -0.42
C LEU A 192 -1.06 12.54 -1.28
N TYR A 193 -1.97 13.52 -1.45
CA TYR A 193 -1.66 14.77 -2.16
C TYR A 193 -0.52 15.54 -1.50
N LEU A 194 -0.37 15.47 -0.17
CA LEU A 194 0.75 16.08 0.54
C LEU A 194 2.08 15.54 0.01
N TYR A 195 2.17 14.22 -0.18
CA TYR A 195 3.37 13.59 -0.71
C TYR A 195 3.57 13.89 -2.19
N THR A 196 2.50 13.92 -3.00
CA THR A 196 2.56 14.33 -4.40
C THR A 196 3.17 15.73 -4.55
N PHE A 197 2.62 16.71 -3.84
CA PHE A 197 3.11 18.09 -3.92
C PHE A 197 4.53 18.23 -3.40
N ARG A 198 4.88 17.54 -2.31
CA ARG A 198 6.26 17.47 -1.82
C ARG A 198 7.18 16.91 -2.90
N THR A 199 6.88 15.73 -3.45
CA THR A 199 7.70 15.08 -4.50
C THR A 199 7.90 15.97 -5.72
N ILE A 200 6.84 16.63 -6.21
CA ILE A 200 6.93 17.54 -7.37
C ILE A 200 7.76 18.77 -7.04
N THR A 201 7.53 19.41 -5.90
CA THR A 201 8.26 20.61 -5.47
C THR A 201 9.75 20.30 -5.26
N ASP A 202 10.03 19.22 -4.53
CA ASP A 202 11.40 18.77 -4.26
C ASP A 202 12.16 18.50 -5.56
N SER A 203 11.51 17.89 -6.55
CA SER A 203 12.14 17.58 -7.84
C SER A 203 12.28 18.73 -8.82
N LEU A 204 11.32 19.65 -8.88
CA LEU A 204 11.21 20.60 -9.98
C LEU A 204 11.48 22.05 -9.57
N GLU A 205 11.34 22.40 -8.29
CA GLU A 205 11.45 23.78 -7.83
C GLU A 205 12.75 24.06 -7.06
N TYR A 206 13.24 23.11 -6.25
CA TYR A 206 14.42 23.33 -5.42
C TYR A 206 15.73 23.03 -6.13
N ASP A 207 16.74 23.88 -5.90
CA ASP A 207 18.10 23.67 -6.40
C ASP A 207 18.73 22.47 -5.67
N PRO A 208 19.24 21.44 -6.39
CA PRO A 208 19.91 20.27 -5.81
C PRO A 208 21.07 20.59 -4.86
N LYS A 209 21.63 21.80 -4.94
CA LYS A 209 22.73 22.26 -4.08
C LYS A 209 22.28 22.78 -2.72
N THR A 210 20.98 22.83 -2.46
CA THR A 210 20.41 23.33 -1.20
C THR A 210 19.94 22.18 -0.32
N GLU A 211 19.87 22.41 1.00
CA GLU A 211 19.32 21.43 1.95
C GLU A 211 17.89 21.00 1.57
N LYS A 212 17.09 21.94 1.05
CA LYS A 212 15.72 21.66 0.57
C LYS A 212 15.68 20.84 -0.72
N GLY A 213 16.69 20.96 -1.57
CA GLY A 213 16.78 20.26 -2.85
C GLY A 213 17.60 18.98 -2.81
N ILE A 214 18.01 18.49 -1.64
CA ILE A 214 18.87 17.29 -1.52
C ILE A 214 18.24 16.06 -2.18
N ASP A 215 16.90 15.94 -2.12
CA ASP A 215 16.15 14.85 -2.75
C ASP A 215 15.70 15.15 -4.19
N SER A 216 16.06 16.30 -4.77
CA SER A 216 15.51 16.77 -6.06
C SER A 216 15.76 15.79 -7.21
N LEU A 217 17.01 15.35 -7.36
CA LEU A 217 17.40 14.37 -8.38
C LEU A 217 16.84 12.98 -8.07
N HIS A 218 16.92 12.56 -6.81
CA HIS A 218 16.43 11.26 -6.35
C HIS A 218 14.90 11.10 -6.54
N SER A 219 14.16 12.21 -6.47
CA SER A 219 12.70 12.23 -6.60
C SER A 219 12.21 12.45 -8.03
N LEU A 220 13.08 12.82 -8.98
CA LEU A 220 12.66 13.23 -10.32
C LEU A 220 11.84 12.15 -11.04
N ARG A 221 12.24 10.87 -10.90
CA ARG A 221 11.48 9.73 -11.44
C ARG A 221 10.07 9.66 -10.85
N SER A 222 9.96 9.89 -9.55
CA SER A 222 8.70 9.87 -8.81
C SER A 222 7.78 11.01 -9.26
N ALA A 223 8.32 12.22 -9.44
CA ALA A 223 7.57 13.36 -9.97
C ALA A 223 7.07 13.09 -11.40
N CYS A 224 7.92 12.52 -12.26
CA CYS A 224 7.50 12.12 -13.61
C CYS A 224 6.36 11.09 -13.59
N ARG A 225 6.36 10.12 -12.67
CA ARG A 225 5.29 9.13 -12.54
C ARG A 225 3.94 9.77 -12.21
N TRP A 226 3.92 10.68 -11.24
CA TRP A 226 2.72 11.46 -10.91
C TRP A 226 2.18 12.23 -12.11
N ILE A 227 3.04 12.94 -12.83
CA ILE A 227 2.65 13.74 -13.99
C ILE A 227 2.10 12.86 -15.12
N THR A 228 2.76 11.74 -15.43
CA THR A 228 2.32 10.82 -16.48
C THR A 228 0.95 10.22 -16.16
N ILE A 229 0.77 9.69 -14.95
CA ILE A 229 -0.49 9.04 -14.55
C ILE A 229 -1.63 10.07 -14.53
N ALA A 230 -1.41 11.26 -13.95
CA ALA A 230 -2.42 12.33 -13.97
C ALA A 230 -2.73 12.81 -15.40
N GLY A 231 -1.70 12.91 -16.25
CA GLY A 231 -1.84 13.29 -17.65
C GLY A 231 -2.69 12.30 -18.45
N GLU A 232 -2.52 11.00 -18.22
CA GLU A 232 -3.35 9.94 -18.83
C GLU A 232 -4.82 10.08 -18.43
N GLN A 233 -5.12 10.39 -17.16
CA GLN A 233 -6.49 10.63 -16.70
C GLN A 233 -7.12 11.87 -17.36
N ILE A 234 -6.40 12.99 -17.37
CA ILE A 234 -6.90 14.22 -18.00
C ILE A 234 -7.18 13.98 -19.49
N TRP A 235 -6.30 13.25 -20.17
CA TRP A 235 -6.47 12.96 -21.59
C TRP A 235 -7.70 12.09 -21.88
N THR A 236 -7.98 11.09 -21.03
CA THR A 236 -9.14 10.21 -21.20
C THR A 236 -10.46 10.87 -20.82
N GLU A 237 -10.48 11.81 -19.86
CA GLU A 237 -11.68 12.55 -19.47
C GLU A 237 -12.11 13.63 -20.49
N ILE A 238 -11.20 14.07 -21.37
CA ILE A 238 -11.45 15.11 -22.39
C ILE A 238 -11.91 14.52 -23.74
N THR A 239 -11.78 13.21 -23.95
CA THR A 239 -12.23 12.49 -25.17
C THR A 239 -13.55 11.76 -24.98
#